data_AF-A0A2V1BDU4-F1
#
_entry.id   AF-A0A2V1BDU4-F1
#
_cell.length_a   1.000
_cell.length_b   1.000
_cell.length_c   1.000
_cell.angle_alpha   90.00
_cell.angle_beta   90.00
_cell.angle_gamma   90.00
#
_symmetry.space_group_name_H-M   'P 1'
#
loop_
_entity.id
_entity.type
_entity.pdbx_description
1 polymer ?
#
loop_
_entity_poly.entity_id
_entity_poly.type
_entity_poly.pdbx_seq_one_letter_code
_entity_poly.pdbx_strand_id
1 'polypeptide(L)'
;MAQLGWYIRQIRTQTVWLTATLPPVMQEEFIEHNKLVKPRIIRESTNRSNIKYIVSRETGPGTLIEKAANLVRAVCTETFFDYARDKIILYCRTRDEVALLADTLECPSYTSESGSDKEKAAILSGWLSNPDQPAIAATSALGIGFDYPHVRWVVHVNAPDEVSAFSQESGRAGRDGGKASSIVMLSATWKPQLDQPLAPDREAMQLYLTQQYCSRGVLSQFLDAQPDWRWCMAGEEVCQVCGDPHTEARPQDLTFALETPAGMVFTGLEEVLRQDYARDQVLDSYERDLQTMVGSCLYCRVEGRSFEHAAGKCSRRFHWINAKNEAYQARKGEDKDWIERYVACWNCYQLQDICRVADPEYEETECRFPDMVMPICYGVYKQVGGPRWLRKHFQRSFQTELEYMLWLGETASLGGNECIQANCVAAAALGELG
;
A
#
# COMPACT_ATOMS: atom_id res chain seq x y z
N MET A 1 -6.08 -0.32 -15.08
CA MET A 1 -5.29 0.42 -16.09
C MET A 1 -4.27 -0.43 -16.86
N ALA A 2 -3.91 -1.64 -16.41
CA ALA A 2 -2.84 -2.46 -17.01
C ALA A 2 -2.98 -2.81 -18.52
N GLN A 3 -4.17 -2.74 -19.10
CA GLN A 3 -4.37 -3.03 -20.53
C GLN A 3 -4.11 -1.82 -21.46
N LEU A 4 -4.16 -0.58 -20.94
CA LEU A 4 -4.08 0.63 -21.76
C LEU A 4 -2.73 0.76 -22.48
N GLY A 5 -1.62 0.50 -21.77
CA GLY A 5 -0.27 0.58 -22.33
C GLY A 5 -0.08 -0.39 -23.51
N TRP A 6 -0.69 -1.57 -23.46
CA TRP A 6 -0.64 -2.55 -24.54
C TRP A 6 -1.40 -2.06 -25.79
N TYR A 7 -2.63 -1.56 -25.62
CA TYR A 7 -3.41 -1.01 -26.73
C TYR A 7 -2.75 0.20 -27.38
N ILE A 8 -2.27 1.15 -26.57
CA ILE A 8 -1.61 2.36 -27.08
C ILE A 8 -0.37 1.98 -27.91
N ARG A 9 0.37 0.95 -27.50
CA ARG A 9 1.58 0.50 -28.20
C ARG A 9 1.31 -0.10 -29.58
N GLN A 10 0.07 -0.52 -29.87
CA GLN A 10 -0.32 -0.96 -31.21
C GLN A 10 -0.54 0.19 -32.19
N ILE A 11 -0.73 1.40 -31.67
CA ILE A 11 -0.97 2.60 -32.47
C ILE A 11 0.39 3.14 -32.94
N ARG A 12 0.60 3.18 -34.26
CA ARG A 12 1.84 3.67 -34.90
C ARG A 12 1.90 5.20 -34.98
N THR A 13 1.61 5.85 -33.87
CA THR A 13 1.57 7.32 -33.75
C THR A 13 2.39 7.75 -32.54
N GLN A 14 3.02 8.92 -32.62
CA GLN A 14 3.68 9.51 -31.46
C GLN A 14 2.65 9.75 -30.35
N THR A 15 2.97 9.30 -29.14
CA THR A 15 2.13 9.53 -27.96
C THR A 15 2.83 10.46 -26.99
N VAL A 16 2.04 11.32 -26.36
CA VAL A 16 2.48 12.24 -25.31
C VAL A 16 1.70 11.87 -24.06
N TRP A 17 2.43 11.58 -22.99
CA TRP A 17 1.89 11.22 -21.69
C TRP A 17 2.12 12.39 -20.75
N LEU A 18 1.04 12.91 -20.16
CA LEU A 18 1.06 14.09 -19.31
C LEU A 18 0.67 13.71 -17.89
N THR A 19 1.45 14.18 -16.92
CA THR A 19 1.19 14.02 -15.49
C THR A 19 1.70 15.28 -14.78
N ALA A 20 0.96 15.75 -13.79
CA ALA A 20 1.30 16.97 -13.06
C ALA A 20 2.29 16.69 -11.91
N THR A 21 2.17 15.54 -11.25
CA THR A 21 2.90 15.23 -10.02
C THR A 21 3.35 13.77 -10.02
N LEU A 22 4.20 13.38 -10.98
CA LEU A 22 4.87 12.07 -10.95
C LEU A 22 6.27 12.24 -10.34
N PRO A 23 6.48 11.87 -9.07
CA PRO A 23 7.80 11.90 -8.42
C PRO A 23 8.83 11.08 -9.20
N PRO A 24 10.13 11.44 -9.18
CA PRO A 24 11.16 10.63 -9.84
C PRO A 24 11.19 9.18 -9.33
N VAL A 25 10.95 8.97 -8.03
CA VAL A 25 10.93 7.64 -7.41
C VAL A 25 9.81 6.73 -7.94
N MET A 26 8.72 7.30 -8.47
CA MET A 26 7.59 6.55 -9.05
C MET A 26 7.67 6.44 -10.58
N GLN A 27 8.71 7.02 -11.20
CA GLN A 27 8.81 7.14 -12.65
C GLN A 27 9.02 5.79 -13.33
N GLU A 28 9.87 4.93 -12.77
CA GLU A 28 10.16 3.60 -13.33
C GLU A 28 8.90 2.74 -13.31
N GLU A 29 8.19 2.69 -12.18
CA GLU A 29 6.90 2.01 -12.07
C GLU A 29 5.89 2.52 -13.11
N PHE A 30 5.79 3.84 -13.31
CA PHE A 30 4.92 4.42 -14.32
C PHE A 30 5.30 3.97 -15.75
N ILE A 31 6.59 3.95 -16.07
CA ILE A 31 7.11 3.52 -17.38
C ILE A 31 6.79 2.04 -17.62
N GLU A 32 7.01 1.21 -16.61
CA GLU A 32 6.77 -0.25 -16.66
C GLU A 32 5.28 -0.58 -16.75
N HIS A 33 4.44 0.09 -15.96
CA HIS A 33 3.00 -0.12 -15.98
C HIS A 33 2.39 0.25 -17.34
N ASN A 34 2.88 1.35 -17.94
CA ASN A 34 2.40 1.83 -19.23
C ASN A 34 3.16 1.25 -20.43
N LYS A 35 4.13 0.34 -20.21
CA LYS A 35 4.92 -0.34 -21.24
C LYS A 35 5.62 0.63 -22.21
N LEU A 36 6.07 1.78 -21.69
CA LEU A 36 6.73 2.82 -22.49
C LEU A 36 8.15 2.36 -22.83
N VAL A 37 8.55 2.53 -24.10
CA VAL A 37 9.89 2.14 -24.56
C VAL A 37 10.73 3.39 -24.76
N LYS A 38 11.73 3.59 -23.89
CA LYS A 38 12.66 4.73 -23.93
C LYS A 38 11.94 6.07 -24.15
N PRO A 39 10.95 6.43 -23.30
CA PRO A 39 10.25 7.70 -23.46
C PRO A 39 11.23 8.88 -23.29
N ARG A 40 11.03 9.94 -24.07
CA ARG A 40 11.67 11.22 -23.79
C ARG A 40 10.96 11.86 -22.61
N ILE A 41 11.69 12.11 -21.53
CA ILE A 41 11.16 12.70 -20.30
C ILE A 41 11.46 14.19 -20.31
N ILE A 42 10.41 14.99 -20.11
CA ILE A 42 10.49 16.44 -19.93
C ILE A 42 9.87 16.71 -18.58
N ARG A 43 10.67 17.26 -17.66
CA ARG A 43 10.27 17.61 -16.30
C ARG A 43 10.61 19.06 -16.06
N GLU A 44 9.69 19.77 -15.43
CA GLU A 44 9.90 21.13 -14.95
C GLU A 44 9.83 21.12 -13.42
N SER A 45 10.51 22.06 -12.80
CA SER A 45 10.50 22.22 -11.35
C SER A 45 9.08 22.51 -10.85
N THR A 46 8.66 21.81 -9.81
CA THR A 46 7.37 22.04 -9.14
C THR A 46 7.37 23.26 -8.22
N ASN A 47 8.51 23.95 -8.07
CA ASN A 47 8.65 25.13 -7.21
C ASN A 47 7.65 26.25 -7.55
N ARG A 48 6.94 26.74 -6.54
CA ARG A 48 6.05 27.91 -6.61
C ARG A 48 6.55 28.98 -5.65
N SER A 49 7.40 29.89 -6.12
CA SER A 49 8.07 30.91 -5.31
C SER A 49 7.12 31.87 -4.58
N ASN A 50 5.89 32.03 -5.07
CA ASN A 50 4.89 32.93 -4.51
C ASN A 50 4.02 32.31 -3.40
N ILE A 51 4.21 31.03 -3.07
CA ILE A 51 3.45 30.32 -2.03
C ILE A 51 4.27 30.23 -0.74
N LYS A 52 3.68 30.73 0.35
CA LYS A 52 4.16 30.54 1.71
C LYS A 52 3.57 29.26 2.30
N TYR A 53 4.43 28.32 2.68
CA TYR A 53 4.02 27.06 3.31
C TYR A 53 4.06 27.18 4.84
N ILE A 54 2.95 26.82 5.48
CA ILE A 54 2.72 26.92 6.93
C ILE A 54 2.14 25.59 7.42
N VAL A 55 2.62 25.10 8.57
CA VAL A 55 2.02 23.99 9.30
C VAL A 55 1.73 24.47 10.72
N SER A 56 0.46 24.70 11.01
CA SER A 56 -0.02 25.17 12.30
C SER A 56 -0.39 24.00 13.19
N ARG A 57 0.18 23.94 14.40
CA ARG A 57 -0.19 22.94 15.41
C ARG A 57 -1.16 23.55 16.40
N GLU A 58 -2.40 23.11 16.33
CA GLU A 58 -3.51 23.72 17.05
C GLU A 58 -3.62 23.19 18.49
N THR A 59 -3.26 24.02 19.46
CA THR A 59 -3.42 23.75 20.90
C THR A 59 -4.68 24.41 21.48
N GLY A 60 -5.12 24.01 22.66
CA GLY A 60 -6.26 24.61 23.37
C GLY A 60 -7.62 24.06 22.93
N PRO A 61 -8.71 24.50 23.60
CA PRO A 61 -10.06 23.97 23.37
C PRO A 61 -10.56 24.26 21.95
N GLY A 62 -11.56 23.48 21.54
CA GLY A 62 -12.20 23.59 20.23
C GLY A 62 -11.62 22.65 19.17
N THR A 63 -12.45 22.33 18.18
CA THR A 63 -12.12 21.42 17.08
C THR A 63 -11.25 22.11 16.04
N LEU A 64 -10.55 21.34 15.19
CA LEU A 64 -9.82 21.90 14.05
C LEU A 64 -10.75 22.68 13.10
N ILE A 65 -12.01 22.23 12.97
CA ILE A 65 -13.03 22.87 12.13
C ILE A 65 -13.36 24.27 12.65
N GLU A 66 -13.60 24.42 13.95
CA GLU A 66 -13.85 25.73 14.57
C GLU A 66 -12.65 26.67 14.42
N LYS A 67 -11.43 26.14 14.59
CA LYS A 67 -10.20 26.93 14.42
C LYS A 67 -9.99 27.35 12.97
N ALA A 68 -10.26 26.47 12.01
CA ALA A 68 -10.22 26.79 10.59
C ALA A 68 -11.24 27.87 10.23
N ALA A 69 -12.45 27.79 10.77
CA ALA A 69 -13.47 28.83 10.57
C ALA A 69 -13.03 30.19 11.13
N ASN A 70 -12.44 30.21 12.32
CA ASN A 70 -11.90 31.43 12.93
C ASN A 70 -10.72 32.00 12.11
N LEU A 71 -9.86 31.15 11.56
CA LEU A 71 -8.78 31.56 10.68
C LEU A 71 -9.33 32.28 9.44
N VAL A 72 -10.31 31.69 8.74
CA VAL A 72 -10.95 32.31 7.58
C VAL A 72 -11.55 33.67 7.94
N ARG A 73 -12.30 33.75 9.05
CA ARG A 73 -12.90 35.02 9.49
C ARG A 73 -11.84 36.09 9.78
N ALA A 74 -10.74 35.72 10.42
CA ALA A 74 -9.64 36.65 10.70
C ALA A 74 -9.01 37.18 9.40
N VAL A 75 -8.72 36.30 8.44
CA VAL A 75 -8.08 36.67 7.16
C VAL A 75 -8.94 37.58 6.33
N CYS A 76 -10.24 37.32 6.27
CA CYS A 76 -11.17 38.16 5.54
C CYS A 76 -11.19 39.60 6.11
N THR A 77 -10.86 39.80 7.39
CA THR A 77 -10.76 41.16 7.96
C THR A 77 -9.44 41.88 7.65
N GLU A 78 -8.46 41.22 7.05
CA GLU A 78 -7.17 41.83 6.72
C GLU A 78 -7.29 42.77 5.52
N THR A 79 -6.60 43.91 5.60
CA THR A 79 -6.72 45.02 4.64
C THR A 79 -6.28 44.69 3.21
N PHE A 80 -5.57 43.57 3.02
CA PHE A 80 -5.05 43.16 1.71
C PHE A 80 -5.92 42.13 0.99
N PHE A 81 -6.97 41.61 1.63
CA PHE A 81 -7.88 40.63 1.01
C PHE A 81 -8.92 41.34 0.16
N ASP A 82 -8.85 41.16 -1.17
CA ASP A 82 -9.79 41.77 -2.11
C ASP A 82 -11.01 40.87 -2.31
N TYR A 83 -12.10 41.14 -1.59
CA TYR A 83 -13.34 40.36 -1.67
C TYR A 83 -13.93 40.22 -3.08
N ALA A 84 -13.61 41.13 -4.02
CA ALA A 84 -14.11 41.04 -5.38
C ALA A 84 -13.48 39.89 -6.19
N ARG A 85 -12.31 39.38 -5.77
CA ARG A 85 -11.56 38.36 -6.51
C ARG A 85 -10.88 37.29 -5.65
N ASP A 86 -10.45 37.63 -4.44
CA ASP A 86 -9.63 36.74 -3.65
C ASP A 86 -10.50 35.62 -3.05
N LYS A 87 -9.98 34.39 -3.13
CA LYS A 87 -10.71 33.18 -2.75
C LYS A 87 -9.88 32.27 -1.83
N ILE A 88 -10.60 31.48 -1.04
CA ILE A 88 -10.05 30.56 -0.03
C ILE A 88 -10.63 29.16 -0.26
N ILE A 89 -9.78 28.15 -0.29
CA ILE A 89 -10.19 26.74 -0.37
C ILE A 89 -9.85 26.05 0.93
N LEU A 90 -10.81 25.36 1.54
CA LEU A 90 -10.61 24.51 2.70
C LEU A 90 -10.79 23.05 2.32
N TYR A 91 -9.72 22.27 2.38
CA TYR A 91 -9.74 20.83 2.15
C TYR A 91 -9.94 20.09 3.47
N CYS A 92 -10.97 19.25 3.52
CA CYS A 92 -11.23 18.31 4.62
C CYS A 92 -11.13 16.86 4.12
N ARG A 93 -10.89 15.92 5.03
CA ARG A 93 -10.74 14.50 4.72
C ARG A 93 -12.08 13.84 4.46
N THR A 94 -13.09 14.19 5.25
CA THR A 94 -14.41 13.56 5.16
C THR A 94 -15.48 14.54 4.70
N ARG A 95 -16.57 13.99 4.15
CA ARG A 95 -17.73 14.78 3.73
C ARG A 95 -18.45 15.41 4.91
N ASP A 96 -18.45 14.74 6.06
CA ASP A 96 -19.05 15.24 7.29
C ASP A 96 -18.29 16.46 7.81
N GLU A 97 -16.95 16.44 7.74
CA GLU A 97 -16.11 17.61 8.05
C GLU A 97 -16.37 18.76 7.08
N VAL A 98 -16.53 18.48 5.77
CA VAL A 98 -16.91 19.51 4.78
C VAL A 98 -18.27 20.12 5.12
N ALA A 99 -19.27 19.29 5.44
CA ALA A 99 -20.61 19.76 5.77
C ALA A 99 -20.60 20.64 7.04
N LEU A 100 -19.89 20.20 8.09
CA LEU A 100 -19.77 20.95 9.34
C LEU A 100 -19.05 22.29 9.14
N LEU A 101 -17.95 22.30 8.37
CA LEU A 101 -17.20 23.51 8.10
C LEU A 101 -17.98 24.49 7.22
N ALA A 102 -18.69 23.97 6.21
CA ALA A 102 -19.56 24.77 5.34
C ALA A 102 -20.70 25.43 6.11
N ASP A 103 -21.34 24.71 7.03
CA ASP A 103 -22.37 25.25 7.93
C ASP A 103 -21.79 26.33 8.86
N THR A 104 -20.63 26.06 9.47
CA THR A 104 -19.96 26.99 10.39
C THR A 104 -19.53 28.30 9.71
N LEU A 105 -19.16 28.25 8.43
CA LEU A 105 -18.73 29.40 7.63
C LEU A 105 -19.82 29.99 6.75
N GLU A 106 -21.01 29.39 6.73
CA GLU A 106 -22.09 29.72 5.78
C GLU A 106 -21.60 29.78 4.32
N CYS A 107 -20.68 28.86 3.96
CA CYS A 107 -20.03 28.83 2.66
C CYS A 107 -20.45 27.61 1.83
N PRO A 108 -20.23 27.61 0.50
CA PRO A 108 -20.53 26.46 -0.33
C PRO A 108 -19.69 25.23 0.05
N SER A 109 -20.25 24.04 -0.20
CA SER A 109 -19.57 22.75 -0.04
C SER A 109 -19.36 22.06 -1.40
N TYR A 110 -18.20 21.42 -1.58
CA TYR A 110 -17.85 20.72 -2.82
C TYR A 110 -17.27 19.34 -2.54
N THR A 111 -17.99 18.29 -2.93
CA THR A 111 -17.60 16.90 -2.75
C THR A 111 -17.88 16.08 -4.02
N SER A 112 -17.48 14.81 -4.01
CA SER A 112 -17.83 13.88 -5.10
C SER A 112 -19.35 13.75 -5.31
N GLU A 113 -20.15 13.95 -4.26
CA GLU A 113 -21.62 13.85 -4.26
C GLU A 113 -22.34 15.19 -4.37
N SER A 114 -21.65 16.27 -4.75
CA SER A 114 -22.27 17.59 -5.01
C SER A 114 -23.13 17.63 -6.29
N GLY A 115 -23.71 16.50 -6.70
CA GLY A 115 -24.57 16.36 -7.87
C GLY A 115 -23.83 16.07 -9.18
N SER A 116 -24.56 16.28 -10.27
CA SER A 116 -24.10 16.21 -11.66
C SER A 116 -22.99 17.23 -11.96
N ASP A 117 -22.28 17.03 -13.08
CA ASP A 117 -21.23 17.96 -13.51
C ASP A 117 -21.75 19.40 -13.67
N LYS A 118 -23.02 19.55 -14.08
CA LYS A 118 -23.69 20.85 -14.21
C LYS A 118 -23.91 21.52 -12.84
N GLU A 119 -24.29 20.75 -11.82
CA GLU A 119 -24.50 21.26 -10.46
C GLU A 119 -23.16 21.63 -9.80
N LYS A 120 -22.13 20.80 -9.98
CA LYS A 120 -20.76 21.10 -9.55
C LYS A 120 -20.22 22.39 -10.18
N ALA A 121 -20.42 22.56 -11.49
CA ALA A 121 -20.05 23.80 -12.18
C ALA A 121 -20.83 25.02 -11.67
N ALA A 122 -22.11 24.87 -11.34
CA ALA A 122 -22.93 25.94 -10.78
C ALA A 122 -22.47 26.36 -9.39
N ILE A 123 -22.10 25.41 -8.51
CA ILE A 123 -21.53 25.69 -7.19
C ILE A 123 -20.25 26.52 -7.32
N LEU A 124 -19.33 26.10 -8.18
CA LEU A 124 -18.07 26.81 -8.41
C LEU A 124 -18.32 28.19 -8.99
N SER A 125 -19.16 28.31 -10.02
CA SER A 125 -19.47 29.61 -10.63
C SER A 125 -20.13 30.56 -9.63
N GLY A 126 -21.06 30.07 -8.80
CA GLY A 126 -21.72 30.84 -7.75
C GLY A 126 -20.71 31.37 -6.74
N TRP A 127 -19.88 30.48 -6.19
CA TRP A 127 -18.81 30.85 -5.26
C TRP A 127 -17.83 31.88 -5.86
N LEU A 128 -17.35 31.66 -7.08
CA LEU A 128 -16.40 32.55 -7.74
C LEU A 128 -16.98 33.95 -7.99
N SER A 129 -18.27 34.02 -8.34
CA SER A 129 -18.97 35.27 -8.66
C SER A 129 -19.45 36.06 -7.44
N ASN A 130 -19.50 35.45 -6.26
CA ASN A 130 -20.07 36.06 -5.05
C ASN A 130 -18.98 36.66 -4.15
N PRO A 131 -18.89 38.00 -4.01
CA PRO A 131 -17.90 38.64 -3.14
C PRO A 131 -18.11 38.31 -1.66
N ASP A 132 -19.35 38.07 -1.24
CA ASP A 132 -19.68 37.79 0.17
C ASP A 132 -19.35 36.35 0.59
N GLN A 133 -18.96 35.49 -0.36
CA GLN A 133 -18.54 34.10 -0.12
C GLN A 133 -17.09 33.89 -0.58
N PRO A 134 -16.10 34.31 0.21
CA PRO A 134 -14.69 34.15 -0.16
C PRO A 134 -14.20 32.70 -0.04
N ALA A 135 -14.87 31.86 0.75
CA ALA A 135 -14.41 30.51 1.09
C ALA A 135 -15.28 29.41 0.45
N ILE A 136 -14.66 28.24 0.20
CA ILE A 136 -15.36 27.00 -0.15
C ILE A 136 -14.76 25.84 0.66
N ALA A 137 -15.61 25.01 1.25
CA ALA A 137 -15.20 23.78 1.93
C ALA A 137 -15.31 22.60 0.95
N ALA A 138 -14.27 21.77 0.86
CA ALA A 138 -14.21 20.72 -0.15
C ALA A 138 -13.44 19.48 0.30
N THR A 139 -13.68 18.35 -0.37
CA THR A 139 -12.75 17.23 -0.38
C THR A 139 -11.79 17.35 -1.58
N SER A 140 -10.87 16.39 -1.74
CA SER A 140 -9.99 16.27 -2.91
C SER A 140 -10.74 16.22 -4.26
N ALA A 141 -12.07 16.04 -4.24
CA ALA A 141 -12.92 16.17 -5.42
C ALA A 141 -12.85 17.56 -6.09
N LEU A 142 -12.55 18.62 -5.33
CA LEU A 142 -12.26 19.96 -5.88
C LEU A 142 -10.88 19.96 -6.51
N GLY A 143 -10.77 19.24 -7.62
CA GLY A 143 -9.52 18.78 -8.19
C GLY A 143 -9.47 18.91 -9.71
N ILE A 144 -10.53 18.40 -10.35
CA ILE A 144 -10.60 18.18 -11.79
C ILE A 144 -11.07 19.46 -12.48
N GLY A 145 -10.22 20.04 -13.33
CA GLY A 145 -10.60 21.17 -14.20
C GLY A 145 -10.78 22.52 -13.52
N PHE A 146 -10.58 22.63 -12.20
CA PHE A 146 -10.62 23.91 -11.51
C PHE A 146 -9.36 24.73 -11.77
N ASP A 147 -9.53 25.92 -12.35
CA ASP A 147 -8.49 26.90 -12.60
C ASP A 147 -8.98 28.30 -12.27
N TYR A 148 -8.48 28.85 -11.16
CA TYR A 148 -8.79 30.22 -10.76
C TYR A 148 -7.52 30.94 -10.28
N PRO A 149 -7.18 32.12 -10.85
CA PRO A 149 -5.91 32.80 -10.59
C PRO A 149 -5.74 33.30 -9.16
N HIS A 150 -6.83 33.77 -8.53
CA HIS A 150 -6.79 34.57 -7.30
C HIS A 150 -7.12 33.79 -6.02
N VAL A 151 -6.84 32.48 -5.98
CA VAL A 151 -6.89 31.75 -4.71
C VAL A 151 -5.73 32.20 -3.82
N ARG A 152 -6.01 32.90 -2.73
CA ARG A 152 -4.97 33.41 -1.81
C ARG A 152 -4.60 32.40 -0.74
N TRP A 153 -5.54 31.56 -0.31
CA TRP A 153 -5.34 30.62 0.78
C TRP A 153 -5.86 29.25 0.40
N VAL A 154 -5.01 28.22 0.56
CA VAL A 154 -5.42 26.82 0.55
C VAL A 154 -5.14 26.26 1.94
N VAL A 155 -6.18 25.83 2.62
CA VAL A 155 -6.13 25.35 4.00
C VAL A 155 -6.50 23.88 4.03
N HIS A 156 -5.58 23.03 4.47
CA HIS A 156 -5.86 21.63 4.78
C HIS A 156 -6.22 21.52 6.26
N VAL A 157 -7.48 21.16 6.52
CA VAL A 157 -7.96 20.87 7.87
C VAL A 157 -7.63 19.42 8.17
N ASN A 158 -6.66 19.21 9.08
CA ASN A 158 -6.00 17.93 9.36
C ASN A 158 -4.88 17.57 8.36
N ALA A 159 -4.08 16.56 8.71
CA ALA A 159 -2.94 16.10 7.91
C ALA A 159 -3.40 15.52 6.56
N PRO A 160 -2.86 16.02 5.42
CA PRO A 160 -2.91 15.31 4.16
C PRO A 160 -2.21 13.94 4.26
N ASP A 161 -2.69 12.97 3.49
CA ASP A 161 -2.11 11.61 3.49
C ASP A 161 -0.85 11.51 2.62
N GLU A 162 -0.85 12.18 1.46
CA GLU A 162 0.15 12.06 0.39
C GLU A 162 0.64 13.44 -0.06
N VAL A 163 1.95 13.58 -0.26
CA VAL A 163 2.60 14.85 -0.62
C VAL A 163 2.33 15.23 -2.08
N SER A 164 2.16 14.26 -2.98
CA SER A 164 1.80 14.54 -4.38
C SER A 164 0.40 15.14 -4.48
N ALA A 165 -0.58 14.57 -3.77
CA ALA A 165 -1.93 15.12 -3.66
C ALA A 165 -1.93 16.51 -3.01
N PHE A 166 -1.24 16.65 -1.87
CA PHE A 166 -1.04 17.93 -1.20
C PHE A 166 -0.43 19.00 -2.13
N SER A 167 0.57 18.63 -2.94
CA SER A 167 1.21 19.56 -3.88
C SER A 167 0.26 20.00 -4.99
N GLN A 168 -0.62 19.12 -5.50
CA GLN A 168 -1.63 19.53 -6.48
C GLN A 168 -2.65 20.48 -5.88
N GLU A 169 -3.09 20.20 -4.66
CA GLU A 169 -4.10 20.97 -3.95
C GLU A 169 -3.56 22.35 -3.52
N SER A 170 -2.41 22.39 -2.87
CA SER A 170 -1.72 23.64 -2.49
C SER A 170 -1.32 24.47 -3.71
N GLY A 171 -0.94 23.83 -4.83
CA GLY A 171 -0.59 24.50 -6.09
C GLY A 171 -1.73 25.27 -6.77
N ARG A 172 -2.97 25.15 -6.27
CA ARG A 172 -4.11 25.99 -6.69
C ARG A 172 -3.99 27.43 -6.21
N ALA A 173 -3.20 27.67 -5.17
CA ALA A 173 -2.96 29.00 -4.64
C ALA A 173 -2.11 29.85 -5.62
N GLY A 174 -2.43 31.14 -5.73
CA GLY A 174 -1.61 32.15 -6.39
C GLY A 174 -1.22 31.82 -7.82
N ARG A 175 -2.16 31.40 -8.67
CA ARG A 175 -1.88 31.11 -10.10
C ARG A 175 -1.62 32.37 -10.93
N ASP A 176 -2.01 33.54 -10.43
CA ASP A 176 -1.60 34.86 -10.91
C ASP A 176 -0.14 35.24 -10.57
N GLY A 177 0.59 34.41 -9.81
CA GLY A 177 1.92 34.72 -9.30
C GLY A 177 1.92 35.68 -8.09
N GLY A 178 0.75 36.13 -7.64
CA GLY A 178 0.59 36.91 -6.41
C GLY A 178 0.86 36.07 -5.17
N LYS A 179 1.16 36.74 -4.05
CA LYS A 179 1.42 36.08 -2.78
C LYS A 179 0.22 35.22 -2.36
N ALA A 180 0.51 34.00 -1.90
CA ALA A 180 -0.51 33.09 -1.43
C ALA A 180 0.05 32.21 -0.29
N SER A 181 -0.86 31.61 0.49
CA SER A 181 -0.51 30.76 1.62
C SER A 181 -1.10 29.36 1.43
N SER A 182 -0.28 28.35 1.70
CA SER A 182 -0.71 26.96 1.89
C SER A 182 -0.52 26.61 3.36
N ILE A 183 -1.61 26.24 4.02
CA ILE A 183 -1.65 26.04 5.47
C ILE A 183 -2.15 24.63 5.75
N VAL A 184 -1.40 23.86 6.53
CA VAL A 184 -1.90 22.60 7.10
C VAL A 184 -2.18 22.82 8.58
N MET A 185 -3.41 22.59 9.01
CA MET A 185 -3.81 22.67 10.42
C MET A 185 -3.76 21.27 11.03
N LEU A 186 -2.83 21.05 11.95
CA LEU A 186 -2.62 19.79 12.64
C LEU A 186 -3.15 19.83 14.07
N SER A 187 -3.68 18.71 14.54
CA SER A 187 -3.88 18.52 15.98
C SER A 187 -2.54 18.63 16.72
N ALA A 188 -2.54 19.25 17.90
CA ALA A 188 -1.37 19.26 18.79
C ALA A 188 -0.88 17.85 19.17
N THR A 189 -1.75 16.83 19.08
CA THR A 189 -1.43 15.43 19.37
C THR A 189 -0.88 14.66 18.17
N TRP A 190 -0.83 15.28 16.98
CA TRP A 190 -0.31 14.62 15.78
C TRP A 190 1.16 14.24 15.95
N LYS A 191 1.50 13.02 15.50
CA LYS A 191 2.86 12.49 15.48
C LYS A 191 3.08 11.76 14.14
N PRO A 192 4.32 11.75 13.61
CA PRO A 192 4.66 10.90 12.48
C PRO A 192 4.46 9.43 12.86
N GLN A 193 4.02 8.62 11.90
CA GLN A 193 3.91 7.17 12.01
C GLN A 193 5.27 6.58 11.66
N LEU A 194 5.99 6.09 12.67
CA LEU A 194 7.33 5.53 12.53
C LEU A 194 7.37 4.02 12.81
N ASP A 195 6.20 3.43 13.06
CA ASP A 195 5.99 2.05 13.50
C ASP A 195 5.83 1.06 12.34
N GLN A 196 5.55 1.56 11.13
CA GLN A 196 5.37 0.75 9.93
C GLN A 196 6.02 1.42 8.71
N PRO A 197 6.48 0.64 7.73
CA PRO A 197 6.98 1.18 6.49
C PRO A 197 5.85 1.88 5.71
N LEU A 198 6.16 3.07 5.20
CA LEU A 198 5.24 3.90 4.45
C LEU A 198 5.62 3.89 2.98
N ALA A 199 4.62 4.03 2.10
CA ALA A 199 4.90 4.33 0.70
C ALA A 199 5.67 5.67 0.61
N PRO A 200 6.58 5.85 -0.36
CA PRO A 200 7.43 7.05 -0.45
C PRO A 200 6.66 8.38 -0.39
N ASP A 201 5.47 8.43 -0.98
CA ASP A 201 4.60 9.61 -1.00
C ASP A 201 4.08 10.00 0.39
N ARG A 202 3.68 9.00 1.18
CA ARG A 202 3.23 9.19 2.57
C ARG A 202 4.38 9.52 3.49
N GLU A 203 5.53 8.89 3.29
CA GLU A 203 6.75 9.16 4.05
C GLU A 203 7.19 10.63 3.86
N ALA A 204 7.24 11.10 2.62
CA ALA A 204 7.56 12.48 2.30
C ALA A 204 6.54 13.47 2.88
N MET A 205 5.25 13.11 2.90
CA MET A 205 4.21 13.92 3.54
C MET A 205 4.46 14.04 5.05
N GLN A 206 4.78 12.94 5.73
CA GLN A 206 5.09 12.98 7.16
C GLN A 206 6.35 13.80 7.44
N LEU A 207 7.40 13.66 6.62
CA LEU A 207 8.61 14.48 6.70
C LEU A 207 8.28 15.97 6.61
N TYR A 208 7.43 16.37 5.66
CA TYR A 208 6.96 17.75 5.52
C TYR A 208 6.24 18.25 6.79
N LEU A 209 5.37 17.43 7.39
CA LEU A 209 4.60 17.79 8.58
C LEU A 209 5.44 17.86 9.87
N THR A 210 6.64 17.26 9.89
CA THR A 210 7.55 17.39 11.04
C THR A 210 8.07 18.81 11.23
N GLN A 211 8.12 19.61 10.15
CA GLN A 211 8.66 20.98 10.13
C GLN A 211 10.13 21.07 10.62
N GLN A 212 10.92 20.00 10.47
CA GLN A 212 12.35 19.98 10.78
C GLN A 212 13.21 20.65 9.71
N TYR A 213 12.74 20.65 8.46
CA TYR A 213 13.48 21.14 7.29
C TYR A 213 12.64 22.17 6.53
N CYS A 214 13.30 22.91 5.63
CA CYS A 214 12.63 23.83 4.72
C CYS A 214 11.49 23.11 3.97
N SER A 215 10.24 23.61 4.06
CA SER A 215 9.08 23.02 3.39
C SER A 215 9.28 22.87 1.89
N ARG A 216 9.83 23.90 1.23
CA ARG A 216 10.17 23.88 -0.21
C ARG A 216 11.29 22.88 -0.53
N GLY A 217 12.21 22.69 0.43
CA GLY A 217 13.23 21.65 0.39
C GLY A 217 12.63 20.24 0.38
N VAL A 218 11.73 19.94 1.31
CA VAL A 218 11.08 18.62 1.37
C VAL A 218 10.24 18.36 0.11
N LEU A 219 9.44 19.34 -0.33
CA LEU A 219 8.59 19.21 -1.52
C LEU A 219 9.43 18.94 -2.78
N SER A 220 10.43 19.77 -3.05
CA SER A 220 11.26 19.60 -4.25
C SER A 220 12.08 18.31 -4.21
N GLN A 221 12.51 17.86 -3.04
CA GLN A 221 13.24 16.59 -2.91
C GLN A 221 12.42 15.41 -3.45
N PHE A 222 11.13 15.41 -3.15
CA PHE A 222 10.24 14.33 -3.54
C PHE A 222 9.72 14.50 -4.97
N LEU A 223 9.33 15.71 -5.36
CA LEU A 223 8.63 15.96 -6.62
C LEU A 223 9.56 16.22 -7.81
N ASP A 224 10.78 16.71 -7.56
CA ASP A 224 11.71 17.16 -8.60
C ASP A 224 12.94 16.26 -8.73
N ALA A 225 13.58 16.32 -9.89
CA ALA A 225 14.88 15.67 -10.08
C ALA A 225 15.95 16.36 -9.22
N GLN A 226 16.95 15.59 -8.77
CA GLN A 226 18.01 16.09 -7.87
C GLN A 226 18.67 17.41 -8.31
N PRO A 227 18.99 17.64 -9.61
CA PRO A 227 19.55 18.93 -10.05
C PRO A 227 18.60 20.12 -9.87
N ASP A 228 17.29 19.87 -9.79
CA ASP A 228 16.25 20.87 -9.67
C ASP A 228 15.79 21.10 -8.23
N TRP A 229 16.37 20.39 -7.24
CA TRP A 229 16.02 20.59 -5.83
C TRP A 229 16.26 22.03 -5.38
N ARG A 230 15.24 22.62 -4.74
CA ARG A 230 15.25 24.02 -4.27
C ARG A 230 14.95 24.10 -2.77
N TRP A 231 15.23 25.25 -2.18
CA TRP A 231 14.74 25.67 -0.87
C TRP A 231 14.41 27.17 -0.94
N CYS A 232 13.92 27.77 0.14
CA CYS A 232 13.48 29.17 0.13
C CYS A 232 14.66 30.13 -0.14
N MET A 233 14.62 30.86 -1.25
CA MET A 233 15.64 31.86 -1.63
C MET A 233 15.12 33.29 -1.48
N ALA A 234 16.04 34.27 -1.56
CA ALA A 234 15.68 35.68 -1.56
C ALA A 234 14.74 36.02 -2.74
N GLY A 235 13.68 36.78 -2.46
CA GLY A 235 12.63 37.12 -3.44
C GLY A 235 11.47 36.13 -3.52
N GLU A 236 11.54 35.01 -2.77
CA GLU A 236 10.45 34.05 -2.63
C GLU A 236 9.67 34.26 -1.32
N GLU A 237 8.44 33.74 -1.27
CA GLU A 237 7.72 33.58 -0.01
C GLU A 237 8.37 32.47 0.83
N VAL A 238 8.96 32.90 1.96
CA VAL A 238 9.72 32.04 2.87
C VAL A 238 8.77 31.21 3.72
N CYS A 239 9.02 29.89 3.78
CA CYS A 239 8.22 28.98 4.60
C CYS A 239 8.38 29.25 6.10
N GLN A 240 7.42 28.77 6.90
CA GLN A 240 7.42 28.95 8.35
C GLN A 240 8.72 28.49 9.05
N VAL A 241 9.35 27.41 8.58
CA VAL A 241 10.56 26.84 9.19
C VAL A 241 11.79 27.72 8.99
N CYS A 242 11.96 28.27 7.80
CA CYS A 242 13.17 29.03 7.46
C CYS A 242 13.24 30.37 8.20
N GLY A 243 12.10 31.06 8.37
CA GLY A 243 12.02 32.41 8.94
C GLY A 243 12.61 33.48 8.00
N ASP A 244 13.85 33.29 7.58
CA ASP A 244 14.62 34.09 6.64
C ASP A 244 15.01 33.26 5.39
N PRO A 245 15.21 33.90 4.22
CA PRO A 245 15.65 33.20 3.02
C PRO A 245 17.08 32.64 3.17
N HIS A 246 17.35 31.51 2.53
CA HIS A 246 18.70 30.97 2.43
C HIS A 246 19.59 31.85 1.53
N THR A 247 20.85 32.01 1.92
CA THR A 247 21.83 32.82 1.18
C THR A 247 22.51 32.06 0.06
N GLU A 248 22.60 30.74 0.18
CA GLU A 248 23.22 29.85 -0.79
C GLU A 248 22.19 28.93 -1.43
N ALA A 249 22.49 28.43 -2.63
CA ALA A 249 21.65 27.41 -3.25
C ALA A 249 21.72 26.10 -2.46
N ARG A 250 20.66 25.30 -2.52
CA ARG A 250 20.59 24.01 -1.85
C ARG A 250 21.71 23.09 -2.36
N PRO A 251 22.53 22.49 -1.49
CA PRO A 251 23.50 21.47 -1.89
C PRO A 251 22.81 20.25 -2.50
N GLN A 252 23.34 19.72 -3.60
CA GLN A 252 22.72 18.60 -4.32
C GLN A 252 22.80 17.27 -3.56
N ASP A 253 23.78 17.13 -2.67
CA ASP A 253 24.01 15.97 -1.81
C ASP A 253 23.20 16.01 -0.51
N LEU A 254 22.53 17.14 -0.21
CA LEU A 254 21.73 17.28 1.00
C LEU A 254 20.36 16.62 0.84
N THR A 255 20.20 15.45 1.46
CA THR A 255 18.94 14.71 1.55
C THR A 255 18.31 14.81 2.94
N PHE A 256 17.01 15.04 2.99
CA PHE A 256 16.20 14.98 4.19
C PHE A 256 15.55 13.61 4.33
N ALA A 257 15.44 13.11 5.56
CA ALA A 257 14.78 11.84 5.87
C ALA A 257 14.07 11.94 7.22
N LEU A 258 13.07 11.08 7.43
CA LEU A 258 12.52 10.88 8.76
C LEU A 258 13.53 10.14 9.62
N GLU A 259 13.82 10.67 10.80
CA GLU A 259 14.64 9.96 11.79
C GLU A 259 13.87 8.73 12.28
N THR A 260 14.26 7.54 11.80
CA THR A 260 13.77 6.28 12.32
C THR A 260 14.58 5.87 13.55
N PRO A 261 13.95 5.30 14.60
CA PRO A 261 14.69 4.80 15.76
C PRO A 261 15.76 3.79 15.31
N ALA A 262 17.00 4.00 15.75
CA ALA A 262 18.12 3.11 15.42
C ALA A 262 17.80 1.66 15.82
N GLY A 263 17.64 0.78 14.82
CA GLY A 263 17.35 -0.63 15.05
C GLY A 263 16.49 -1.31 13.98
N MET A 264 15.73 -0.56 13.17
CA MET A 264 15.04 -1.10 12.00
C MET A 264 15.92 -0.92 10.76
N VAL A 265 16.67 -1.96 10.40
CA VAL A 265 17.29 -2.05 9.07
C VAL A 265 16.16 -2.38 8.09
N PHE A 266 15.66 -1.35 7.40
CA PHE A 266 14.74 -1.51 6.30
C PHE A 266 15.49 -2.04 5.09
N THR A 267 15.30 -3.31 4.80
CA THR A 267 15.72 -3.92 3.55
C THR A 267 14.63 -3.56 2.54
N GLY A 268 14.91 -2.67 1.58
CA GLY A 268 13.91 -1.93 0.80
C GLY A 268 12.94 -2.76 -0.06
N LEU A 269 12.22 -2.09 -0.97
CA LEU A 269 11.33 -2.74 -1.95
C LEU A 269 12.03 -3.89 -2.70
N GLU A 270 13.32 -3.76 -2.97
CA GLU A 270 14.13 -4.85 -3.54
C GLU A 270 14.17 -6.10 -2.65
N GLU A 271 14.27 -5.96 -1.33
CA GLU A 271 14.26 -7.14 -0.45
C GLU A 271 12.85 -7.69 -0.26
N VAL A 272 11.82 -6.84 -0.23
CA VAL A 272 10.42 -7.32 -0.22
C VAL A 272 10.12 -8.07 -1.52
N LEU A 273 10.48 -7.52 -2.67
CA LEU A 273 10.37 -8.20 -3.96
C LEU A 273 11.26 -9.43 -4.02
N ARG A 274 12.44 -9.43 -3.40
CA ARG A 274 13.31 -10.61 -3.29
C ARG A 274 12.69 -11.68 -2.41
N GLN A 275 12.03 -11.29 -1.32
CA GLN A 275 11.33 -12.20 -0.40
C GLN A 275 10.06 -12.75 -1.03
N ASP A 276 9.29 -11.92 -1.72
CA ASP A 276 8.12 -12.33 -2.52
C ASP A 276 8.56 -13.25 -3.67
N TYR A 277 9.63 -12.91 -4.38
CA TYR A 277 10.20 -13.75 -5.43
C TYR A 277 10.74 -15.08 -4.87
N ALA A 278 11.40 -15.06 -3.71
CA ALA A 278 11.86 -16.27 -3.04
C ALA A 278 10.67 -17.12 -2.52
N ARG A 279 9.61 -16.47 -2.04
CA ARG A 279 8.36 -17.10 -1.61
C ARG A 279 7.68 -17.80 -2.79
N ASP A 280 7.51 -17.09 -3.89
CA ASP A 280 6.90 -17.61 -5.11
C ASP A 280 7.75 -18.74 -5.69
N GLN A 281 9.08 -18.63 -5.67
CA GLN A 281 9.97 -19.73 -6.11
C GLN A 281 9.79 -21.02 -5.30
N VAL A 282 9.61 -20.94 -3.97
CA VAL A 282 9.41 -22.11 -3.13
C VAL A 282 8.08 -22.78 -3.43
N LEU A 283 7.00 -22.00 -3.57
CA LEU A 283 5.68 -22.53 -3.94
C LEU A 283 5.66 -23.08 -5.36
N ASP A 284 6.22 -22.37 -6.35
CA ASP A 284 6.32 -22.81 -7.73
C ASP A 284 7.13 -24.09 -7.88
N SER A 285 8.20 -24.26 -7.08
CA SER A 285 8.96 -25.51 -7.03
C SER A 285 8.09 -26.64 -6.49
N TYR A 286 7.44 -26.42 -5.35
CA TYR A 286 6.59 -27.43 -4.73
C TYR A 286 5.41 -27.83 -5.64
N GLU A 287 4.77 -26.87 -6.31
CA GLU A 287 3.69 -27.15 -7.27
C GLU A 287 4.19 -27.94 -8.48
N ARG A 288 5.37 -27.63 -9.03
CA ARG A 288 5.96 -28.39 -10.13
C ARG A 288 6.30 -29.82 -9.73
N ASP A 289 6.80 -30.02 -8.51
CA ASP A 289 7.08 -31.36 -8.00
C ASP A 289 5.78 -32.16 -7.85
N LEU A 290 4.73 -31.54 -7.30
CA LEU A 290 3.40 -32.16 -7.25
C LEU A 290 2.91 -32.52 -8.66
N GLN A 291 3.01 -31.60 -9.62
CA GLN A 291 2.56 -31.83 -10.99
C GLN A 291 3.29 -33.01 -11.67
N THR A 292 4.59 -33.15 -11.43
CA THR A 292 5.41 -34.25 -11.96
C THR A 292 5.00 -35.61 -11.39
N MET A 293 4.40 -35.59 -10.20
CA MET A 293 4.04 -36.77 -9.42
C MET A 293 2.58 -37.21 -9.57
N VAL A 294 1.78 -36.45 -10.33
CA VAL A 294 0.38 -36.79 -10.60
C VAL A 294 0.28 -38.16 -11.27
N GLY A 295 -0.66 -38.98 -10.79
CA GLY A 295 -0.91 -40.34 -11.30
C GLY A 295 -0.02 -41.43 -10.71
N SER A 296 0.97 -41.09 -9.88
CA SER A 296 1.86 -42.03 -9.19
C SER A 296 1.48 -42.28 -7.73
N CYS A 297 1.89 -43.42 -7.17
CA CYS A 297 1.65 -43.73 -5.76
C CYS A 297 2.80 -43.21 -4.91
N LEU A 298 2.61 -42.02 -4.35
CA LEU A 298 3.61 -41.35 -3.54
C LEU A 298 4.01 -42.11 -2.27
N TYR A 299 3.06 -42.79 -1.63
CA TYR A 299 3.37 -43.64 -0.47
C TYR A 299 4.35 -44.77 -0.85
N CYS A 300 4.10 -45.48 -1.95
CA CYS A 300 5.00 -46.52 -2.44
C CYS A 300 6.35 -45.96 -2.90
N ARG A 301 6.35 -44.78 -3.53
CA ARG A 301 7.58 -44.13 -3.99
C ARG A 301 8.49 -43.76 -2.82
N VAL A 302 7.94 -43.11 -1.79
CA VAL A 302 8.71 -42.74 -0.58
C VAL A 302 9.28 -44.00 0.10
N GLU A 303 8.53 -45.10 0.13
CA GLU A 303 9.05 -46.36 0.66
C GLU A 303 10.03 -47.12 -0.27
N GLY A 304 10.39 -46.57 -1.44
CA GLY A 304 11.31 -47.21 -2.38
C GLY A 304 10.73 -48.44 -3.09
N ARG A 305 9.41 -48.48 -3.32
CA ARG A 305 8.67 -49.59 -3.96
C ARG A 305 8.15 -49.18 -5.34
N SER A 306 7.68 -50.15 -6.13
CA SER A 306 6.98 -49.89 -7.40
C SER A 306 5.76 -48.96 -7.18
N PHE A 307 5.69 -47.87 -7.95
CA PHE A 307 4.78 -46.76 -7.73
C PHE A 307 3.95 -46.34 -8.97
N GLU A 308 4.00 -47.11 -10.06
CA GLU A 308 3.26 -46.85 -11.30
C GLU A 308 1.75 -47.19 -11.19
N HIS A 309 1.10 -46.63 -10.18
CA HIS A 309 -0.34 -46.75 -9.98
C HIS A 309 -0.86 -45.53 -9.19
N ALA A 310 -2.12 -45.16 -9.37
CA ALA A 310 -2.73 -44.09 -8.58
C ALA A 310 -2.80 -44.44 -7.09
N ALA A 311 -2.66 -43.43 -6.21
CA ALA A 311 -2.78 -43.60 -4.75
C ALA A 311 -4.08 -44.31 -4.34
N GLY A 312 -5.20 -43.96 -5.00
CA GLY A 312 -6.49 -44.62 -4.81
C GLY A 312 -6.51 -46.11 -5.16
N LYS A 313 -5.59 -46.62 -5.99
CA LYS A 313 -5.51 -48.06 -6.34
C LYS A 313 -4.46 -48.82 -5.52
N CYS A 314 -3.77 -48.14 -4.60
CA CYS A 314 -2.74 -48.76 -3.78
C CYS A 314 -3.35 -49.74 -2.75
N SER A 315 -2.84 -50.97 -2.70
CA SER A 315 -3.27 -51.98 -1.71
C SER A 315 -3.02 -51.56 -0.26
N ARG A 316 -2.13 -50.58 -0.04
CA ARG A 316 -1.71 -50.10 1.27
C ARG A 316 -2.28 -48.71 1.61
N ARG A 317 -3.20 -48.20 0.79
CA ARG A 317 -3.83 -46.88 1.00
C ARG A 317 -4.48 -46.73 2.39
N PHE A 318 -4.96 -47.85 2.94
CA PHE A 318 -5.63 -47.85 4.23
C PHE A 318 -4.71 -47.53 5.41
N HIS A 319 -3.38 -47.67 5.27
CA HIS A 319 -2.46 -47.33 6.35
C HIS A 319 -2.55 -45.85 6.71
N TRP A 320 -2.33 -44.97 5.72
CA TRP A 320 -2.38 -43.53 5.93
C TRP A 320 -3.82 -43.01 6.11
N ILE A 321 -4.82 -43.64 5.48
CA ILE A 321 -6.24 -43.29 5.70
C ILE A 321 -6.64 -43.54 7.15
N ASN A 322 -6.26 -44.68 7.72
CA ASN A 322 -6.61 -45.02 9.10
C ASN A 322 -5.89 -44.10 10.09
N ALA A 323 -4.59 -43.85 9.90
CA ALA A 323 -3.81 -42.93 10.73
C ALA A 323 -4.39 -41.50 10.74
N LYS A 324 -4.81 -41.03 9.56
CA LYS A 324 -5.45 -39.73 9.37
C LYS A 324 -6.79 -39.65 10.09
N ASN A 325 -7.61 -40.70 9.96
CA ASN A 325 -8.91 -40.77 10.64
C ASN A 325 -8.75 -40.81 12.16
N GLU A 326 -7.73 -41.51 12.67
CA GLU A 326 -7.43 -41.58 14.10
C GLU A 326 -7.07 -40.18 14.66
N ALA A 327 -6.21 -39.43 13.97
CA ALA A 327 -5.88 -38.05 14.35
C ALA A 327 -7.11 -37.11 14.32
N TYR A 328 -7.95 -37.24 13.31
CA TYR A 328 -9.21 -36.48 13.22
C TYR A 328 -10.14 -36.79 14.41
N GLN A 329 -10.31 -38.07 14.79
CA GLN A 329 -11.16 -38.44 15.93
C GLN A 329 -10.58 -37.97 17.26
N ALA A 330 -9.25 -38.02 17.43
CA ALA A 330 -8.59 -37.57 18.64
C ALA A 330 -8.85 -36.08 18.93
N ARG A 331 -8.85 -35.21 17.89
CA ARG A 331 -9.10 -33.77 18.03
C ARG A 331 -10.58 -33.42 18.13
N LYS A 332 -11.46 -34.17 17.48
CA LYS A 332 -12.92 -33.98 17.58
C LYS A 332 -13.45 -34.11 19.01
N GLY A 333 -12.76 -34.84 19.89
CA GLY A 333 -13.08 -34.93 21.31
C GLY A 333 -12.68 -33.72 22.16
N GLU A 334 -11.86 -32.80 21.63
CA GLU A 334 -11.27 -31.66 22.35
C GLU A 334 -11.89 -30.29 21.99
N ASP A 335 -13.02 -30.27 21.27
CA ASP A 335 -13.66 -29.05 20.72
C ASP A 335 -12.72 -28.21 19.83
N LYS A 336 -11.72 -28.86 19.23
CA LYS A 336 -10.77 -28.27 18.30
C LYS A 336 -10.75 -29.05 16.99
N ASP A 337 -10.75 -28.32 15.88
CA ASP A 337 -10.52 -28.88 14.56
C ASP A 337 -9.07 -29.39 14.45
N TRP A 338 -8.83 -30.52 13.77
CA TRP A 338 -7.48 -31.07 13.59
C TRP A 338 -6.58 -30.16 12.73
N ILE A 339 -7.20 -29.42 11.80
CA ILE A 339 -6.56 -28.43 10.93
C ILE A 339 -7.32 -27.12 11.14
N GLU A 340 -6.61 -26.02 11.29
CA GLU A 340 -7.21 -24.71 11.41
C GLU A 340 -7.95 -24.31 10.12
N ARG A 341 -9.08 -23.61 10.27
CA ARG A 341 -9.90 -23.22 9.12
C ARG A 341 -9.11 -22.28 8.22
N TYR A 342 -9.29 -22.42 6.91
CA TYR A 342 -8.66 -21.60 5.87
C TYR A 342 -7.14 -21.77 5.70
N VAL A 343 -6.47 -22.58 6.52
CA VAL A 343 -5.02 -22.84 6.38
C VAL A 343 -4.72 -23.87 5.28
N ALA A 344 -5.58 -24.89 5.12
CA ALA A 344 -5.42 -25.89 4.07
C ALA A 344 -6.78 -26.46 3.61
N CYS A 345 -6.81 -26.96 2.39
CA CYS A 345 -7.97 -27.65 1.83
C CYS A 345 -8.27 -28.94 2.60
N TRP A 346 -9.50 -29.09 3.09
CA TRP A 346 -9.95 -30.27 3.85
C TRP A 346 -9.87 -31.60 3.11
N ASN A 347 -9.84 -31.55 1.78
CA ASN A 347 -9.85 -32.74 0.94
C ASN A 347 -8.44 -33.15 0.48
N CYS A 348 -7.67 -32.21 -0.09
CA CYS A 348 -6.32 -32.50 -0.61
C CYS A 348 -5.16 -32.06 0.29
N TYR A 349 -5.45 -31.34 1.39
CA TYR A 349 -4.48 -30.84 2.35
C TYR A 349 -3.44 -29.87 1.77
N GLN A 350 -3.70 -29.29 0.60
CA GLN A 350 -2.88 -28.22 0.03
C GLN A 350 -3.30 -26.85 0.55
N LEU A 351 -2.35 -25.94 0.61
CA LEU A 351 -2.54 -24.51 0.86
C LEU A 351 -3.37 -23.83 -0.26
N GLN A 352 -4.05 -22.73 0.08
CA GLN A 352 -5.06 -22.08 -0.77
C GLN A 352 -4.49 -21.59 -2.10
N ASP A 353 -3.23 -21.12 -2.12
CA ASP A 353 -2.55 -20.71 -3.35
C ASP A 353 -2.43 -21.84 -4.39
N ILE A 354 -2.37 -23.09 -3.92
CA ILE A 354 -2.27 -24.30 -4.76
C ILE A 354 -3.65 -24.93 -5.02
N CYS A 355 -4.58 -24.85 -4.06
CA CYS A 355 -5.91 -25.43 -4.16
C CYS A 355 -7.01 -24.41 -3.87
N ARG A 356 -7.60 -23.88 -4.94
CA ARG A 356 -8.64 -22.84 -4.89
C ARG A 356 -10.02 -23.35 -4.50
N VAL A 357 -10.23 -24.67 -4.44
CA VAL A 357 -11.45 -25.28 -3.89
C VAL A 357 -11.66 -24.91 -2.41
N ALA A 358 -10.59 -24.53 -1.71
CA ALA A 358 -10.65 -24.07 -0.32
C ALA A 358 -10.95 -22.57 -0.17
N ASP A 359 -11.04 -21.83 -1.29
CA ASP A 359 -11.33 -20.41 -1.32
C ASP A 359 -12.81 -20.18 -1.72
N PRO A 360 -13.65 -19.58 -0.85
CA PRO A 360 -15.06 -19.36 -1.12
C PRO A 360 -15.32 -18.35 -2.26
N GLU A 361 -14.31 -17.62 -2.74
CA GLU A 361 -14.42 -16.65 -3.83
C GLU A 361 -14.28 -17.28 -5.23
N TYR A 362 -13.89 -18.56 -5.34
CA TYR A 362 -13.66 -19.25 -6.61
C TYR A 362 -14.66 -20.40 -6.88
N GLU A 363 -15.03 -20.61 -8.15
CA GLU A 363 -16.01 -21.64 -8.57
C GLU A 363 -15.40 -23.04 -8.81
N GLU A 364 -14.17 -23.32 -8.36
CA GLU A 364 -13.53 -24.62 -8.55
C GLU A 364 -14.14 -25.69 -7.63
N THR A 365 -14.55 -26.82 -8.20
CA THR A 365 -15.23 -27.92 -7.47
C THR A 365 -14.36 -29.16 -7.25
N GLU A 366 -13.21 -29.26 -7.92
CA GLU A 366 -12.32 -30.42 -7.87
C GLU A 366 -10.91 -30.05 -7.44
N CYS A 367 -10.37 -30.78 -6.46
CA CYS A 367 -9.00 -30.54 -6.00
C CYS A 367 -7.99 -30.92 -7.08
N ARG A 368 -7.00 -30.07 -7.32
CA ARG A 368 -5.96 -30.30 -8.32
C ARG A 368 -4.96 -31.41 -7.96
N PHE A 369 -4.68 -31.60 -6.67
CA PHE A 369 -3.67 -32.56 -6.17
C PHE A 369 -4.21 -33.47 -5.04
N PRO A 370 -5.29 -34.24 -5.26
CA PRO A 370 -5.86 -35.12 -4.24
C PRO A 370 -4.93 -36.30 -3.95
N ASP A 371 -5.00 -36.83 -2.72
CA ASP A 371 -4.24 -38.02 -2.29
C ASP A 371 -2.72 -37.93 -2.51
N MET A 372 -2.13 -36.75 -2.33
CA MET A 372 -0.67 -36.55 -2.44
C MET A 372 0.00 -36.30 -1.08
N VAL A 373 -0.45 -35.27 -0.35
CA VAL A 373 0.18 -34.81 0.90
C VAL A 373 0.24 -35.89 1.98
N MET A 374 -0.90 -36.46 2.37
CA MET A 374 -0.98 -37.44 3.47
C MET A 374 -0.23 -38.75 3.15
N PRO A 375 -0.34 -39.32 1.93
CA PRO A 375 0.47 -40.47 1.52
C PRO A 375 1.98 -40.23 1.61
N ILE A 376 2.47 -39.05 1.22
CA ILE A 376 3.89 -38.68 1.35
C ILE A 376 4.30 -38.66 2.81
N CYS A 377 3.59 -37.89 3.63
CA CYS A 377 3.94 -37.70 5.04
C CYS A 377 3.97 -39.05 5.79
N TYR A 378 2.95 -39.87 5.58
CA TYR A 378 2.89 -41.18 6.19
C TYR A 378 4.03 -42.11 5.72
N GLY A 379 4.37 -42.06 4.42
CA GLY A 379 5.52 -42.76 3.87
C GLY A 379 6.84 -42.35 4.52
N VAL A 380 7.04 -41.04 4.70
CA VAL A 380 8.25 -40.47 5.33
C VAL A 380 8.40 -40.96 6.77
N TYR A 381 7.31 -41.10 7.51
CA TYR A 381 7.34 -41.61 8.86
C TYR A 381 7.63 -43.12 8.92
N LYS A 382 7.07 -43.90 7.98
CA LYS A 382 7.18 -45.36 7.96
C LYS A 382 8.42 -45.94 7.28
N GLN A 383 9.07 -45.17 6.41
CA GLN A 383 10.28 -45.63 5.73
C GLN A 383 11.42 -45.91 6.72
N VAL A 384 12.36 -46.74 6.29
CA VAL A 384 13.58 -47.01 7.07
C VAL A 384 14.36 -45.71 7.23
N GLY A 385 14.57 -45.30 8.48
CA GLY A 385 15.23 -44.04 8.80
C GLY A 385 14.30 -42.82 8.88
N GLY A 386 12.99 -42.98 8.73
CA GLY A 386 11.99 -41.91 8.84
C GLY A 386 12.15 -41.00 10.08
N PRO A 387 12.29 -41.55 11.31
CA PRO A 387 12.52 -40.73 12.50
C PRO A 387 13.83 -39.92 12.46
N ARG A 388 14.88 -40.45 11.81
CA ARG A 388 16.14 -39.72 11.63
C ARG A 388 15.98 -38.62 10.59
N TRP A 389 15.23 -38.87 9.53
CA TRP A 389 14.90 -37.88 8.49
C TRP A 389 14.08 -36.73 9.08
N LEU A 390 13.02 -37.02 9.84
CA LEU A 390 12.20 -36.00 10.51
C LEU A 390 13.01 -35.16 11.50
N ARG A 391 13.93 -35.79 12.25
CA ARG A 391 14.84 -35.06 13.14
C ARG A 391 15.80 -34.15 12.36
N LYS A 392 16.32 -34.61 11.23
CA LYS A 392 17.23 -33.83 10.37
C LYS A 392 16.53 -32.62 9.75
N HIS A 393 15.31 -32.78 9.24
CA HIS A 393 14.61 -31.74 8.48
C HIS A 393 13.75 -30.81 9.37
N PHE A 394 13.19 -31.33 10.46
CA PHE A 394 12.22 -30.60 11.29
C PHE A 394 12.63 -30.46 12.76
N GLN A 395 13.78 -31.02 13.17
CA GLN A 395 14.24 -31.04 14.57
C GLN A 395 13.21 -31.63 15.56
N ARG A 396 12.33 -32.50 15.05
CA ARG A 396 11.27 -33.16 15.81
C ARG A 396 11.42 -34.67 15.77
N SER A 397 10.93 -35.32 16.81
CA SER A 397 10.82 -36.78 16.88
C SER A 397 9.54 -37.15 17.58
N PHE A 398 8.88 -38.19 17.08
CA PHE A 398 7.58 -38.64 17.55
C PHE A 398 7.71 -40.05 18.12
N GLN A 399 7.08 -40.30 19.26
CA GLN A 399 7.07 -41.62 19.91
C GLN A 399 5.98 -42.51 19.35
N THR A 400 4.88 -41.91 18.88
CA THR A 400 3.74 -42.62 18.34
C THR A 400 3.33 -42.08 16.98
N GLU A 401 2.66 -42.93 16.19
CA GLU A 401 2.06 -42.54 14.91
C GLU A 401 1.02 -41.43 15.10
N LEU A 402 0.19 -41.53 16.15
CA LEU A 402 -0.82 -40.53 16.45
C LEU A 402 -0.21 -39.16 16.75
N GLU A 403 0.88 -39.11 17.53
CA GLU A 403 1.59 -37.86 17.82
C GLU A 403 2.12 -37.19 16.55
N TYR A 404 2.68 -37.98 15.62
CA TYR A 404 3.13 -37.49 14.33
C TYR A 404 1.96 -36.95 13.49
N MET A 405 0.87 -37.70 13.38
CA MET A 405 -0.30 -37.29 12.60
C MET A 405 -0.96 -36.04 13.19
N LEU A 406 -1.01 -35.89 14.51
CA LEU A 406 -1.52 -34.68 15.15
C LEU A 406 -0.66 -33.46 14.81
N TRP A 407 0.67 -33.62 14.86
CA TRP A 407 1.61 -32.57 14.48
C TRP A 407 1.48 -32.14 13.01
N LEU A 408 1.18 -33.07 12.10
CA LEU A 408 0.97 -32.73 10.68
C LEU A 408 -0.15 -31.71 10.43
N GLY A 409 -1.13 -31.63 11.33
CA GLY A 409 -2.23 -30.66 11.25
C GLY A 409 -1.94 -29.29 11.88
N GLU A 410 -0.80 -29.12 12.55
CA GLU A 410 -0.42 -27.83 13.14
C GLU A 410 -0.05 -26.82 12.06
N THR A 411 -0.36 -25.54 12.33
CA THR A 411 -0.01 -24.41 11.47
C THR A 411 1.51 -24.28 11.33
N ALA A 412 1.95 -24.00 10.11
CA ALA A 412 3.33 -23.88 9.68
C ALA A 412 3.45 -22.82 8.59
N SER A 413 4.67 -22.64 8.06
CA SER A 413 4.89 -21.79 6.90
C SER A 413 5.77 -22.49 5.87
N LEU A 414 5.35 -22.42 4.60
CA LEU A 414 6.11 -22.91 3.45
C LEU A 414 6.39 -21.74 2.50
N GLY A 415 7.67 -21.37 2.39
CA GLY A 415 8.08 -20.22 1.59
C GLY A 415 7.62 -18.86 2.14
N GLY A 416 7.02 -18.78 3.32
CA GLY A 416 6.39 -17.56 3.84
C GLY A 416 4.87 -17.53 3.72
N ASN A 417 4.26 -18.55 3.10
CA ASN A 417 2.81 -18.73 3.07
C ASN A 417 2.36 -19.59 4.25
N GLU A 418 1.21 -19.25 4.84
CA GLU A 418 0.60 -20.03 5.91
C GLU A 418 0.12 -21.39 5.36
N CYS A 419 0.47 -22.47 6.05
CA CYS A 419 0.10 -23.83 5.65
C CYS A 419 0.07 -24.75 6.88
N ILE A 420 -0.06 -26.07 6.67
CA ILE A 420 0.13 -27.06 7.74
C ILE A 420 1.50 -27.75 7.64
N GLN A 421 1.97 -28.34 8.74
CA GLN A 421 3.23 -29.10 8.78
C GLN A 421 3.28 -30.20 7.70
N ALA A 422 2.13 -30.77 7.33
CA ALA A 422 2.05 -31.75 6.24
C ALA A 422 2.56 -31.21 4.89
N ASN A 423 2.32 -29.93 4.58
CA ASN A 423 2.83 -29.33 3.35
C ASN A 423 4.37 -29.23 3.38
N CYS A 424 4.94 -28.83 4.52
CA CYS A 424 6.39 -28.73 4.67
C CYS A 424 7.08 -30.10 4.55
N VAL A 425 6.50 -31.14 5.16
CA VAL A 425 7.00 -32.52 5.01
C VAL A 425 6.88 -32.99 3.56
N ALA A 426 5.75 -32.74 2.91
CA ALA A 426 5.55 -33.13 1.52
C ALA A 426 6.54 -32.44 0.58
N ALA A 427 6.75 -31.13 0.73
CA ALA A 427 7.70 -30.36 -0.07
C ALA A 427 9.15 -30.86 0.11
N ALA A 428 9.58 -31.07 1.36
CA ALA A 428 10.94 -31.57 1.63
C ALA A 428 11.15 -32.99 1.09
N ALA A 429 10.14 -33.86 1.17
CA ALA A 429 10.24 -35.21 0.62
C ALA A 429 10.24 -35.20 -0.91
N LEU A 430 9.39 -34.38 -1.55
CA LEU A 430 9.34 -34.27 -3.00
C LEU A 430 10.64 -33.73 -3.60
N GLY A 431 11.25 -32.73 -2.95
CA GLY A 431 12.55 -32.18 -3.37
C GLY A 431 13.71 -33.19 -3.31
N GLU A 432 13.60 -34.26 -2.52
CA GLU A 432 14.57 -35.37 -2.50
C GLU A 432 14.18 -36.52 -3.44
N LEU A 433 12.93 -36.56 -3.89
CA LEU A 433 12.41 -37.58 -4.80
C LEU A 433 12.52 -37.18 -6.28
N GLY A 434 12.69 -35.89 -6.57
CA GLY A 434 12.80 -35.31 -7.91
C GLY A 434 13.97 -35.82 -8.75
#